data_AF-A0A087W1E1-F1
#
_entry.id   AF-A0A087W1E1-F1
#
_cell.length_a   1.000
_cell.length_b   1.000
_cell.length_c   1.000
_cell.angle_alpha   90.00
_cell.angle_beta   90.00
_cell.angle_gamma   90.00
#
_symmetry.space_group_name_H-M   'P 1'
#
loop_
_entity.id
_entity.type
_entity.pdbx_description
1 polymer ?
#
loop_
_entity_poly.entity_id
_entity_poly.type
_entity_poly.pdbx_seq_one_letter_code
_entity_poly.pdbx_strand_id
1 'polypeptide(L)'
;MDSDRFLKLLQNDFDEKVFVSKVFETNNLLEPLKMVSERLSELDASISQHVSKHNNELLNQTVELENFSNIVGSVESRIMSVSGSVNMIKQRIAKHYDHLSTQVTLIRRLGIVYEALRGILRISSTLRKLHASSDIVQASECVEELDYTFNLVEWKGITVLEEQHKDVVKEKERVTGEAWELIHTSFKSRDRAGLGLALQEMLKIDHWVVLEANLETQSALWRQTKEQEDYKTTSLQNALTQPRKKTICKLLDSPEAGYCVAI
;
A
#
# COMPACT_ATOMS: atom_id res chain seq x y z
N MET A 1 46.70 74.94 67.11
CA MET A 1 45.82 74.08 67.95
C MET A 1 45.70 72.69 67.32
N ASP A 2 45.52 71.61 68.09
CA ASP A 2 45.30 70.26 67.52
C ASP A 2 44.08 70.26 66.59
N SER A 3 44.29 69.89 65.32
CA SER A 3 43.29 69.85 64.23
C SER A 3 41.98 69.15 64.65
N ASP A 4 42.08 68.13 65.52
CA ASP A 4 40.95 67.37 66.06
C ASP A 4 40.05 68.15 67.03
N ARG A 5 40.58 69.13 67.77
CA ARG A 5 39.78 70.00 68.65
C ARG A 5 38.94 70.99 67.84
N PHE A 6 39.46 71.45 66.72
CA PHE A 6 38.74 72.33 65.80
C PHE A 6 37.62 71.58 65.07
N LEU A 7 37.89 70.35 64.62
CA LEU A 7 36.88 69.49 63.98
C LEU A 7 35.75 69.10 64.93
N LYS A 8 36.03 68.89 66.23
CA LYS A 8 35.00 68.68 67.26
C LYS A 8 34.09 69.87 67.50
N LEU A 9 34.57 71.10 67.26
CA LEU A 9 33.75 72.33 67.37
C LEU A 9 32.83 72.53 66.18
N LEU A 10 33.07 71.83 65.07
CA LEU A 10 32.32 71.95 63.81
C LEU A 10 31.29 70.82 63.60
N GLN A 11 31.16 69.87 64.54
CA GLN A 11 30.19 68.78 64.40
C GLN A 11 28.84 69.07 65.09
N ASN A 12 27.79 68.85 64.30
CA ASN A 12 26.35 68.76 64.59
C ASN A 12 25.61 69.94 65.21
N ASP A 13 26.26 70.90 65.88
CA ASP A 13 25.64 72.17 66.28
C ASP A 13 26.72 73.25 66.47
N PHE A 14 27.07 73.96 65.40
CA PHE A 14 28.04 75.04 65.46
C PHE A 14 27.48 76.23 66.26
N ASP A 15 27.99 76.46 67.46
CA ASP A 15 27.68 77.65 68.26
C ASP A 15 28.68 78.78 67.96
N GLU A 16 28.24 79.74 67.15
CA GLU A 16 29.01 80.92 66.72
C GLU A 16 29.57 81.71 67.91
N LYS A 17 28.84 81.77 69.05
CA LYS A 17 29.25 82.57 70.21
C LYS A 17 30.39 81.92 70.97
N VAL A 18 30.33 80.60 71.17
CA VAL A 18 31.38 79.83 71.85
C VAL A 18 32.66 79.81 71.02
N PHE A 19 32.53 79.73 69.69
CA PHE A 19 33.65 79.78 68.76
C PHE A 19 34.37 81.13 68.80
N VAL A 20 33.63 82.24 68.66
CA VAL A 20 34.20 83.59 68.66
C VAL A 20 34.87 83.91 70.01
N SER A 21 34.25 83.56 71.15
CA SER A 21 34.86 83.76 72.47
C SER A 21 36.20 83.01 72.63
N LYS A 22 36.29 81.76 72.16
CA LYS A 22 37.52 80.95 72.23
C LYS A 22 38.65 81.48 71.34
N VAL A 23 38.30 82.02 70.18
CA VAL A 23 39.25 82.60 69.22
C VAL A 23 39.78 83.96 69.70
N PHE A 24 38.95 84.76 70.37
CA PHE A 24 39.37 86.01 71.01
C PHE A 24 40.27 85.78 72.23
N GLU A 25 39.98 84.78 73.07
CA GLU A 25 40.84 84.39 74.21
C GLU A 25 42.25 83.94 73.79
N THR A 26 42.37 83.35 72.59
CA THR A 26 43.63 82.82 72.07
C THR A 26 44.36 83.78 71.13
N ASN A 27 43.77 84.95 70.85
CA ASN A 27 44.33 86.07 70.08
C ASN A 27 44.93 85.68 68.71
N ASN A 28 44.43 84.61 68.09
CA ASN A 28 45.03 84.00 66.89
C ASN A 28 43.99 83.71 65.80
N LEU A 29 43.25 84.74 65.38
CA LEU A 29 42.19 84.69 64.36
C LEU A 29 42.69 84.21 62.97
N LEU A 30 43.99 84.37 62.69
CA LEU A 30 44.58 84.05 61.39
C LEU A 30 44.64 82.55 61.12
N GLU A 31 44.83 81.72 62.16
CA GLU A 31 45.00 80.27 62.05
C GLU A 31 43.67 79.56 61.68
N PRO A 32 42.52 79.82 62.36
CA PRO A 32 41.21 79.30 61.94
C PRO A 32 40.79 79.70 60.54
N LEU A 33 41.00 80.97 60.15
CA LEU A 33 40.62 81.47 58.83
C LEU A 33 41.47 80.80 57.73
N LYS A 34 42.77 80.65 57.96
CA LYS A 34 43.67 79.94 57.05
C LYS A 34 43.25 78.47 56.91
N MET A 35 42.91 77.81 58.02
CA MET A 35 42.43 76.42 58.01
C MET A 35 41.10 76.26 57.28
N VAL A 36 40.13 77.16 57.47
CA VAL A 36 38.86 77.15 56.72
C VAL A 36 39.11 77.38 55.23
N SER A 37 40.00 78.31 54.87
CA SER A 37 40.38 78.57 53.48
C SER A 37 41.04 77.35 52.82
N GLU A 38 41.98 76.70 53.52
CA GLU A 38 42.63 75.46 53.07
C GLU A 38 41.61 74.33 52.90
N ARG A 39 40.70 74.13 53.86
CA ARG A 39 39.64 73.11 53.76
C ARG A 39 38.62 73.43 52.68
N LEU A 40 38.30 74.70 52.44
CA LEU A 40 37.42 75.11 51.35
C LEU A 40 38.07 74.81 49.99
N SER A 41 39.38 75.07 49.86
CA SER A 41 40.13 74.73 48.65
C SER A 41 40.25 73.21 48.44
N GLU A 42 40.45 72.43 49.51
CA GLU A 42 40.45 70.96 49.44
C GLU A 42 39.07 70.40 49.06
N LEU A 43 38.00 70.97 49.62
CA LEU A 43 36.63 70.59 49.30
C LEU A 43 36.31 70.93 47.85
N ASP A 44 36.69 72.11 47.36
CA ASP A 44 36.44 72.53 45.98
C ASP A 44 37.21 71.66 44.97
N ALA A 45 38.47 71.30 45.30
CA ALA A 45 39.24 70.34 44.53
C ALA A 45 38.59 68.94 44.55
N SER A 46 38.09 68.50 45.70
CA SER A 46 37.43 67.20 45.85
C SER A 46 36.10 67.14 45.09
N ILE A 47 35.28 68.20 45.15
CA ILE A 47 34.04 68.32 44.38
C ILE A 47 34.34 68.32 42.89
N SER A 48 35.30 69.14 42.44
CA SER A 48 35.69 69.21 41.03
C SER A 48 36.19 67.85 40.50
N GLN A 49 36.99 67.15 41.29
CA GLN A 49 37.47 65.81 40.95
C GLN A 49 36.33 64.79 40.92
N HIS A 50 35.43 64.81 41.92
CA HIS A 50 34.29 63.91 42.00
C HIS A 50 33.34 64.12 40.82
N VAL A 51 32.99 65.37 40.52
CA VAL A 51 32.14 65.73 39.39
C VAL A 51 32.79 65.32 38.08
N SER A 52 34.07 65.64 37.87
CA SER A 52 34.79 65.27 36.64
C SER A 52 34.86 63.75 36.44
N LYS A 53 35.19 62.99 37.49
CA LYS A 53 35.26 61.53 37.44
C LYS A 53 33.90 60.93 37.15
N HIS A 54 32.87 61.33 37.90
CA HIS A 54 31.52 60.82 37.71
C HIS A 54 30.96 61.15 36.33
N ASN A 55 31.21 62.35 35.82
CA ASN A 55 30.75 62.74 34.49
C ASN A 55 31.45 61.94 33.38
N ASN A 56 32.75 61.65 33.52
CA ASN A 56 33.46 60.76 32.61
C ASN A 56 32.95 59.30 32.68
N GLU A 57 32.62 58.81 33.88
CA GLU A 57 32.04 57.48 34.06
C GLU A 57 30.67 57.38 33.37
N LEU A 58 29.78 58.35 33.57
CA LEU A 58 28.47 58.41 32.91
C LEU A 58 28.61 58.51 31.38
N LEU A 59 29.58 59.29 30.90
CA LEU A 59 29.82 59.44 29.47
C LEU A 59 30.33 58.13 28.85
N ASN A 60 31.26 57.44 29.51
CA ASN A 60 31.71 56.11 29.09
C ASN A 60 30.57 55.10 29.08
N GLN A 61 29.74 55.06 30.13
CA GLN A 61 28.56 54.19 30.18
C GLN A 61 27.59 54.48 29.03
N THR A 62 27.42 55.74 28.65
CA THR A 62 26.56 56.13 27.53
C THR A 62 27.12 55.63 26.19
N VAL A 63 28.44 55.77 25.97
CA VAL A 63 29.12 55.26 24.77
C VAL A 63 29.05 53.73 24.69
N GLU A 64 29.24 53.04 25.82
CA GLU A 64 29.10 51.59 25.90
C GLU A 64 27.67 51.13 25.56
N LEU A 65 26.65 51.85 26.06
CA LEU A 65 25.25 51.60 25.73
C LEU A 65 24.94 51.81 24.25
N GLU A 66 25.49 52.86 23.63
CA GLU A 66 25.35 53.11 22.19
C GLU A 66 26.01 52.00 21.37
N ASN A 67 27.22 51.59 21.74
CA ASN A 67 27.90 50.47 21.10
C ASN A 67 27.11 49.16 21.23
N PHE A 68 26.54 48.90 22.40
CA PHE A 68 25.69 47.74 22.61
C PHE A 68 24.43 47.80 21.74
N SER A 69 23.77 48.96 21.66
CA SER A 69 22.63 49.18 20.77
C SER A 69 22.97 48.89 19.30
N ASN A 70 24.13 49.35 18.84
CA ASN A 70 24.61 49.09 17.47
C ASN A 70 24.88 47.59 17.23
N ILE A 71 25.45 46.88 18.21
CA ILE A 71 25.64 45.42 18.13
C ILE A 71 24.28 44.71 18.07
N VAL A 72 23.33 45.09 18.92
CA VAL A 72 21.98 44.51 18.93
C VAL A 72 21.28 44.73 17.60
N GLY A 73 21.33 45.94 17.03
CA GLY A 73 20.78 46.21 15.70
C GLY A 73 21.43 45.39 14.58
N SER A 74 22.74 45.17 14.66
CA SER A 74 23.46 44.29 13.73
C SER A 74 23.03 42.83 13.86
N VAL A 75 22.84 42.34 15.09
CA VAL A 75 22.34 40.98 15.37
C VAL A 75 20.91 40.82 14.87
N GLU A 76 20.04 41.79 15.11
CA GLU A 76 18.65 41.79 14.62
C GLU A 76 18.60 41.72 13.09
N SER A 77 19.38 42.56 12.41
CA SER A 77 19.48 42.54 10.94
C SER A 77 19.95 41.19 10.40
N ARG A 78 20.94 40.57 11.06
CA ARG A 78 21.41 39.22 10.70
C ARG A 78 20.33 38.16 10.93
N ILE A 79 19.60 38.21 12.03
CA ILE A 79 18.48 37.30 12.32
C ILE A 79 17.41 37.43 11.25
N MET A 80 17.05 38.65 10.86
CA MET A 80 16.06 38.90 9.81
C MET A 80 16.51 38.37 8.45
N SER A 81 17.78 38.56 8.09
CA SER A 81 18.37 38.02 6.87
C SER A 81 18.37 36.48 6.84
N VAL A 82 18.76 35.84 7.96
CA VAL A 82 18.72 34.38 8.09
C VAL A 82 17.29 33.86 8.02
N SER A 83 16.35 34.50 8.71
CA SER A 83 14.92 34.16 8.67
C SER A 83 14.36 34.23 7.24
N GLY A 84 14.69 35.28 6.50
CA GLY A 84 14.33 35.42 5.08
C GLY A 84 14.91 34.29 4.22
N SER A 85 16.19 33.97 4.41
CA SER A 85 16.88 32.90 3.69
C SER A 85 16.25 31.52 3.98
N VAL A 86 15.93 31.24 5.24
CA VAL A 86 15.24 30.00 5.66
C VAL A 86 13.86 29.92 5.01
N ASN A 87 13.11 31.02 4.95
CA ASN A 87 11.80 31.03 4.33
C ASN A 87 11.87 30.77 2.81
N MET A 88 12.86 31.34 2.12
CA MET A 88 13.12 31.04 0.70
C MET A 88 13.46 29.56 0.47
N ILE A 89 14.33 28.98 1.32
CA ILE A 89 14.67 27.56 1.25
C ILE A 89 13.42 26.70 1.47
N LYS A 90 12.60 27.04 2.47
CA LYS A 90 11.34 26.34 2.76
C LYS A 90 10.41 26.35 1.56
N GLN A 91 10.22 27.51 0.92
CA GLN A 91 9.38 27.62 -0.29
C GLN A 91 9.92 26.80 -1.45
N ARG A 92 11.25 26.81 -1.65
CA ARG A 92 11.90 26.01 -2.71
C ARG A 92 11.72 24.51 -2.47
N ILE A 93 11.92 24.05 -1.23
CA ILE A 93 11.72 22.65 -0.86
C ILE A 93 10.26 22.24 -1.05
N ALA A 94 9.30 23.06 -0.59
CA ALA A 94 7.87 22.78 -0.76
C ALA A 94 7.50 22.60 -2.25
N LYS A 95 7.95 23.53 -3.11
CA LYS A 95 7.72 23.43 -4.56
C LYS A 95 8.31 22.16 -5.17
N HIS A 96 9.53 21.78 -4.78
CA HIS A 96 10.15 20.55 -5.27
C HIS A 96 9.45 19.30 -4.75
N TYR A 97 8.98 19.31 -3.50
CA TYR A 97 8.19 18.22 -2.93
C TYR A 97 6.88 18.02 -3.67
N ASP A 98 6.13 19.10 -3.94
CA ASP A 98 4.87 19.03 -4.68
C ASP A 98 5.09 18.49 -6.10
N HIS A 99 6.15 18.96 -6.76
CA HIS A 99 6.53 18.46 -8.08
C HIS A 99 6.87 16.96 -8.05
N LEU A 100 7.65 16.51 -7.08
CA LEU A 100 7.99 15.09 -6.93
C LEU A 100 6.74 14.26 -6.62
N SER A 101 5.87 14.73 -5.73
CA SER A 101 4.63 14.05 -5.37
C SER A 101 3.70 13.86 -6.58
N THR A 102 3.56 14.89 -7.42
CA THR A 102 2.80 14.78 -8.67
C THR A 102 3.43 13.80 -9.64
N GLN A 103 4.76 13.80 -9.81
CA GLN A 103 5.47 12.83 -10.64
C GLN A 103 5.30 11.39 -10.14
N VAL A 104 5.43 11.14 -8.83
CA VAL A 104 5.20 9.83 -8.22
C VAL A 104 3.78 9.35 -8.46
N THR A 105 2.80 10.25 -8.35
CA THR A 105 1.39 9.94 -8.65
C THR A 105 1.19 9.56 -10.12
N LEU A 106 1.83 10.30 -11.04
CA LEU A 106 1.79 10.00 -12.47
C LEU A 106 2.42 8.63 -12.79
N ILE A 107 3.58 8.32 -12.20
CA ILE A 107 4.24 7.02 -12.36
C ILE A 107 3.35 5.90 -11.84
N ARG A 108 2.69 6.09 -10.69
CA ARG A 108 1.75 5.09 -10.15
C ARG A 108 0.56 4.86 -11.08
N ARG A 109 -0.03 5.93 -11.61
CA ARG A 109 -1.13 5.84 -12.60
C ARG A 109 -0.68 5.15 -13.88
N LEU A 110 0.52 5.49 -14.37
CA LEU A 110 1.11 4.84 -15.54
C LEU A 110 1.36 3.35 -15.30
N GLY A 111 1.81 2.97 -14.10
CA GLY A 111 1.98 1.56 -13.72
C GLY A 111 0.68 0.76 -13.81
N ILE A 112 -0.43 1.34 -13.36
CA ILE A 112 -1.76 0.71 -13.47
C ILE A 112 -2.14 0.52 -14.95
N VAL A 113 -1.95 1.56 -15.77
CA VAL A 113 -2.24 1.50 -17.22
C VAL A 113 -1.35 0.47 -17.90
N TYR A 114 -0.06 0.43 -17.55
CA TYR A 114 0.90 -0.51 -18.11
C TYR A 114 0.51 -1.96 -17.81
N GLU A 115 0.14 -2.28 -16.56
CA GLU A 115 -0.28 -3.65 -16.24
C GLU A 115 -1.60 -4.04 -16.90
N ALA A 116 -2.55 -3.11 -17.03
CA ALA A 116 -3.76 -3.36 -17.82
C ALA A 116 -3.44 -3.66 -19.29
N LEU A 117 -2.56 -2.86 -19.93
CA LEU A 117 -2.11 -3.08 -21.30
C LEU A 117 -1.36 -4.41 -21.45
N ARG A 118 -0.52 -4.77 -20.49
CA ARG A 118 0.20 -6.04 -20.48
C ARG A 118 -0.75 -7.23 -20.36
N GLY A 119 -1.78 -7.10 -19.53
CA GLY A 119 -2.89 -8.06 -19.44
C GLY A 119 -3.59 -8.25 -20.78
N ILE A 120 -3.99 -7.15 -21.43
CA ILE A 120 -4.63 -7.16 -22.76
C ILE A 120 -3.73 -7.84 -23.81
N LEU A 121 -2.44 -7.51 -23.83
CA LEU A 121 -1.49 -8.10 -24.78
C LEU A 121 -1.35 -9.61 -24.55
N ARG A 122 -1.26 -10.04 -23.28
CA ARG A 122 -1.16 -11.46 -22.92
C ARG A 122 -2.40 -12.22 -23.37
N ILE A 123 -3.59 -11.74 -22.99
CA ILE A 123 -4.91 -12.29 -23.39
C ILE A 123 -4.98 -12.41 -24.91
N SER A 124 -4.67 -11.33 -25.63
CA SER A 124 -4.70 -11.32 -27.10
C SER A 124 -3.72 -12.33 -27.72
N SER A 125 -2.55 -12.49 -27.13
CA SER A 125 -1.54 -13.43 -27.62
C SER A 125 -1.90 -14.88 -27.37
N THR A 126 -2.47 -15.20 -26.20
CA THR A 126 -2.92 -16.54 -25.83
C THR A 126 -4.18 -16.92 -26.60
N LEU A 127 -5.13 -15.99 -26.79
CA LEU A 127 -6.31 -16.20 -27.62
C LEU A 127 -5.95 -16.50 -29.08
N ARG A 128 -4.96 -15.80 -29.64
CA ARG A 128 -4.46 -16.11 -30.99
C ARG A 128 -3.80 -17.49 -31.07
N LYS A 129 -3.09 -17.92 -30.03
CA LYS A 129 -2.53 -19.29 -29.97
C LYS A 129 -3.65 -20.33 -29.91
N LEU A 130 -4.69 -20.07 -29.12
CA LEU A 130 -5.86 -20.94 -28.99
C LEU A 130 -6.57 -21.13 -30.34
N HIS A 131 -6.80 -20.05 -31.10
CA HIS A 131 -7.37 -20.17 -32.44
C HIS A 131 -6.46 -20.91 -33.45
N ALA A 132 -5.15 -20.92 -33.21
CA ALA A 132 -4.19 -21.63 -34.06
C ALA A 132 -3.95 -23.09 -33.63
N SER A 133 -4.36 -23.48 -32.42
CA SER A 133 -4.13 -24.83 -31.91
C SER A 133 -5.18 -25.79 -32.46
N SER A 134 -4.72 -26.79 -33.21
CA SER A 134 -5.54 -27.89 -33.71
C SER A 134 -5.69 -29.05 -32.71
N ASP A 135 -4.84 -29.09 -31.67
CA ASP A 135 -4.82 -30.16 -30.68
C ASP A 135 -5.58 -29.77 -29.41
N ILE A 136 -6.47 -30.66 -28.94
CA ILE A 136 -7.34 -30.44 -27.76
C ILE A 136 -6.51 -30.13 -26.50
N VAL A 137 -5.35 -30.78 -26.34
CA VAL A 137 -4.45 -30.59 -25.18
C VAL A 137 -3.89 -29.17 -25.14
N GLN A 138 -3.41 -28.67 -26.28
CA GLN A 138 -2.85 -27.32 -26.38
C GLN A 138 -3.94 -26.25 -26.24
N ALA A 139 -5.12 -26.52 -26.80
CA ALA A 139 -6.27 -25.62 -26.69
C ALA A 139 -6.74 -25.51 -25.24
N SER A 140 -6.84 -26.64 -24.53
CA SER A 140 -7.22 -26.70 -23.12
C SER A 140 -6.22 -25.99 -22.19
N GLU A 141 -4.91 -26.17 -22.41
CA GLU A 141 -3.87 -25.41 -21.68
C GLU A 141 -3.95 -23.89 -21.94
N CYS A 142 -4.24 -23.48 -23.17
CA CYS A 142 -4.45 -22.07 -23.49
C CYS A 142 -5.71 -21.50 -22.83
N VAL A 143 -6.79 -22.29 -22.71
CA VAL A 143 -8.02 -21.88 -22.02
C VAL A 143 -7.77 -21.71 -20.51
N GLU A 144 -7.01 -22.62 -19.89
CA GLU A 144 -6.64 -22.51 -18.47
C GLU A 144 -5.78 -21.25 -18.19
N GLU A 145 -4.76 -21.00 -19.02
CA GLU A 145 -3.94 -19.78 -18.90
C GLU A 145 -4.79 -18.50 -19.04
N LEU A 146 -5.80 -18.56 -19.91
CA LEU A 146 -6.67 -17.44 -20.20
C LEU A 146 -7.65 -17.17 -19.06
N ASP A 147 -8.28 -18.20 -18.51
CA ASP A 147 -9.13 -18.11 -17.31
C ASP A 147 -8.32 -17.57 -16.12
N TYR A 148 -7.07 -18.02 -15.93
CA TYR A 148 -6.16 -17.45 -14.93
C TYR A 148 -5.86 -15.96 -15.17
N THR A 149 -5.58 -15.58 -16.42
CA THR A 149 -5.25 -14.19 -16.76
C THR A 149 -6.46 -13.26 -16.61
N PHE A 150 -7.67 -13.72 -16.94
CA PHE A 150 -8.91 -12.97 -16.72
C PHE A 150 -9.26 -12.80 -15.24
N ASN A 151 -8.90 -13.75 -14.38
CA ASN A 151 -9.10 -13.62 -12.93
C ASN A 151 -8.18 -12.56 -12.28
N LEU A 152 -7.05 -12.25 -12.91
CA LEU A 152 -6.08 -11.26 -12.42
C LEU A 152 -6.37 -9.82 -12.86
N VAL A 153 -7.20 -9.62 -13.89
CA VAL A 153 -7.44 -8.31 -14.51
C VAL A 153 -8.90 -7.91 -14.34
N GLU A 154 -9.16 -6.67 -13.91
CA GLU A 154 -10.52 -6.10 -13.94
C GLU A 154 -10.92 -5.79 -15.39
N TRP A 155 -11.52 -6.77 -16.07
CA TRP A 155 -11.85 -6.69 -17.50
C TRP A 155 -13.21 -6.06 -17.80
N LYS A 156 -14.09 -5.95 -16.79
CA LYS A 156 -15.44 -5.39 -16.94
C LYS A 156 -15.37 -3.89 -17.24
N GLY A 157 -15.98 -3.45 -18.34
CA GLY A 157 -15.95 -2.06 -18.80
C GLY A 157 -14.91 -1.76 -19.88
N ILE A 158 -14.02 -2.71 -20.22
CA ILE A 158 -13.11 -2.60 -21.36
C ILE A 158 -13.73 -3.37 -22.53
N THR A 159 -14.30 -2.65 -23.51
CA THR A 159 -15.04 -3.24 -24.64
C THR A 159 -14.26 -4.33 -25.39
N VAL A 160 -12.95 -4.13 -25.59
CA VAL A 160 -12.08 -5.10 -26.25
C VAL A 160 -11.92 -6.39 -25.44
N LEU A 161 -11.79 -6.29 -24.12
CA LEU A 161 -11.67 -7.47 -23.26
C LEU A 161 -13.00 -8.19 -23.11
N GLU A 162 -14.12 -7.47 -23.13
CA GLU A 162 -15.45 -8.08 -23.11
C GLU A 162 -15.75 -8.86 -24.39
N GLU A 163 -15.31 -8.34 -25.55
CA GLU A 163 -15.38 -9.06 -26.82
C GLU A 163 -14.49 -10.31 -26.80
N GLN A 164 -13.23 -10.16 -26.38
CA GLN A 164 -12.29 -11.28 -26.25
C GLN A 164 -12.81 -12.33 -25.28
N HIS A 165 -13.39 -11.94 -24.15
CA HIS A 165 -13.99 -12.88 -23.20
C HIS A 165 -15.17 -13.66 -23.83
N LYS A 166 -16.02 -13.02 -24.64
CA LYS A 166 -17.07 -13.73 -25.38
C LYS A 166 -16.49 -14.76 -26.34
N ASP A 167 -15.40 -14.41 -27.02
CA ASP A 167 -14.73 -15.34 -27.93
C ASP A 167 -14.07 -16.50 -27.18
N VAL A 168 -13.52 -16.27 -25.99
CA VAL A 168 -13.03 -17.33 -25.10
C VAL A 168 -14.13 -18.29 -24.69
N VAL A 169 -15.32 -17.78 -24.34
CA VAL A 169 -16.46 -18.64 -24.00
C VAL A 169 -16.87 -19.52 -25.19
N LYS A 170 -16.95 -18.96 -26.40
CA LYS A 170 -17.24 -19.75 -27.62
C LYS A 170 -16.17 -20.82 -27.87
N GLU A 171 -14.91 -20.46 -27.68
CA GLU A 171 -13.79 -21.34 -27.94
C GLU A 171 -13.68 -22.45 -26.88
N LYS A 172 -14.05 -22.13 -25.63
CA LYS A 172 -14.25 -23.09 -24.54
C LYS A 172 -15.34 -24.11 -24.88
N GLU A 173 -16.46 -23.66 -25.45
CA GLU A 173 -17.52 -24.55 -25.96
C GLU A 173 -17.02 -25.44 -27.11
N ARG A 174 -16.24 -24.90 -28.06
CA ARG A 174 -15.62 -25.67 -29.15
C ARG A 174 -14.72 -26.78 -28.62
N VAL A 175 -13.77 -26.45 -27.74
CA VAL A 175 -12.83 -27.41 -27.15
C VAL A 175 -13.57 -28.48 -26.33
N THR A 176 -14.64 -28.09 -25.63
CA THR A 176 -15.50 -29.04 -24.90
C THR A 176 -16.23 -29.99 -25.85
N GLY A 177 -16.73 -29.49 -26.99
CA GLY A 177 -17.35 -30.32 -28.02
C GLY A 177 -16.38 -31.32 -28.64
N GLU A 178 -15.16 -30.89 -28.96
CA GLU A 178 -14.10 -31.75 -29.47
C GLU A 178 -13.65 -32.81 -28.45
N ALA A 179 -13.59 -32.44 -27.17
CA ALA A 179 -13.30 -33.40 -26.10
C ALA A 179 -14.41 -34.46 -25.97
N TRP A 180 -15.70 -34.09 -26.11
CA TRP A 180 -16.81 -35.05 -26.11
C TRP A 180 -16.79 -35.98 -27.33
N GLU A 181 -16.50 -35.46 -28.52
CA GLU A 181 -16.29 -36.26 -29.73
C GLU A 181 -15.14 -37.26 -29.54
N LEU A 182 -14.03 -36.83 -28.94
CA LEU A 182 -12.90 -37.69 -28.61
C LEU A 182 -13.28 -38.78 -27.60
N ILE A 183 -14.05 -38.46 -26.56
CA ILE A 183 -14.57 -39.46 -25.62
C ILE A 183 -15.44 -40.50 -26.34
N HIS A 184 -16.36 -40.06 -27.20
CA HIS A 184 -17.25 -40.97 -27.92
C HIS A 184 -16.50 -41.89 -28.89
N THR A 185 -15.51 -41.35 -29.61
CA THR A 185 -14.69 -42.11 -30.56
C THR A 185 -13.71 -43.05 -29.85
N SER A 186 -13.04 -42.60 -28.80
CA SER A 186 -12.15 -43.45 -27.98
C SER A 186 -12.90 -44.56 -27.25
N PHE A 187 -14.13 -44.30 -26.79
CA PHE A 187 -14.98 -45.33 -26.18
C PHE A 187 -15.39 -46.41 -27.18
N LYS A 188 -15.82 -46.01 -28.40
CA LYS A 188 -16.15 -46.96 -29.49
C LYS A 188 -14.93 -47.78 -29.94
N SER A 189 -13.76 -47.16 -29.99
CA SER A 189 -12.50 -47.78 -30.42
C SER A 189 -11.77 -48.52 -29.29
N ARG A 190 -12.29 -48.50 -28.04
CA ARG A 190 -11.64 -49.02 -26.82
C ARG A 190 -10.25 -48.46 -26.53
N ASP A 191 -9.95 -47.25 -27.03
CA ASP A 191 -8.70 -46.59 -26.75
C ASP A 191 -8.72 -45.95 -25.35
N ARG A 192 -7.97 -46.55 -24.42
CA ARG A 192 -7.86 -46.07 -23.04
C ARG A 192 -7.02 -44.80 -22.93
N ALA A 193 -6.08 -44.58 -23.84
CA ALA A 193 -5.19 -43.43 -23.80
C ALA A 193 -5.94 -42.16 -24.23
N GLY A 194 -6.65 -42.20 -25.36
CA GLY A 194 -7.48 -41.09 -25.82
C GLY A 194 -8.62 -40.74 -24.85
N LEU A 195 -9.23 -41.74 -24.20
CA LEU A 195 -10.24 -41.51 -23.17
C LEU A 195 -9.67 -40.79 -21.94
N GLY A 196 -8.50 -41.22 -21.45
CA GLY A 196 -7.84 -40.59 -20.30
C GLY A 196 -7.43 -39.15 -20.60
N LEU A 197 -6.91 -38.90 -21.80
CA LEU A 197 -6.53 -37.56 -22.26
C LEU A 197 -7.75 -36.64 -22.34
N ALA A 198 -8.83 -37.07 -23.00
CA ALA A 198 -10.03 -36.25 -23.16
C ALA A 198 -10.67 -35.89 -21.80
N LEU A 199 -10.72 -36.84 -20.86
CA LEU A 199 -11.23 -36.61 -19.51
C LEU A 199 -10.34 -35.63 -18.72
N GLN A 200 -9.01 -35.75 -18.85
CA GLN A 200 -8.07 -34.84 -18.21
C GLN A 200 -8.24 -33.41 -18.74
N GLU A 201 -8.39 -33.23 -20.05
CA GLU A 201 -8.57 -31.90 -20.63
C GLU A 201 -9.94 -31.30 -20.27
N MET A 202 -11.00 -32.09 -20.18
CA MET A 202 -12.27 -31.58 -19.66
C MET A 202 -12.21 -31.16 -18.19
N LEU A 203 -11.35 -31.79 -17.38
CA LEU A 203 -11.17 -31.41 -15.98
C LEU A 203 -10.57 -30.01 -15.86
N LYS A 204 -9.64 -29.63 -16.74
CA LYS A 204 -8.99 -28.30 -16.75
C LYS A 204 -9.94 -27.16 -17.11
N ILE A 205 -10.99 -27.46 -17.87
CA ILE A 205 -11.93 -26.48 -18.42
C ILE A 205 -13.04 -26.11 -17.40
N ASP A 206 -12.98 -26.65 -16.17
CA ASP A 206 -13.93 -26.40 -15.06
C ASP A 206 -15.39 -26.75 -15.40
N HIS A 207 -15.60 -27.90 -16.05
CA HIS A 207 -16.94 -28.38 -16.43
C HIS A 207 -17.41 -29.62 -15.64
N TRP A 208 -16.94 -29.78 -14.40
CA TRP A 208 -17.27 -30.92 -13.53
C TRP A 208 -18.80 -31.18 -13.43
N VAL A 209 -19.59 -30.12 -13.26
CA VAL A 209 -21.05 -30.22 -13.05
C VAL A 209 -21.78 -30.81 -14.24
N VAL A 210 -21.35 -30.48 -15.46
CA VAL A 210 -21.98 -31.01 -16.69
C VAL A 210 -21.40 -32.38 -17.06
N LEU A 211 -20.13 -32.63 -16.72
CA LEU A 211 -19.55 -33.97 -16.82
C LEU A 211 -20.32 -34.99 -15.97
N GLU A 212 -20.62 -34.65 -14.72
CA GLU A 212 -21.33 -35.53 -13.78
C GLU A 212 -22.75 -35.83 -14.28
N ALA A 213 -23.52 -34.81 -14.66
CA ALA A 213 -24.87 -34.97 -15.21
C ALA A 213 -24.89 -35.76 -16.53
N ASN A 214 -23.91 -35.53 -17.42
CA ASN A 214 -23.87 -36.19 -18.73
C ASN A 214 -23.30 -37.62 -18.64
N LEU A 215 -22.38 -37.91 -17.71
CA LEU A 215 -21.89 -39.26 -17.43
C LEU A 215 -22.96 -40.12 -16.76
N GLU A 216 -23.75 -39.57 -15.85
CA GLU A 216 -24.87 -40.27 -15.23
C GLU A 216 -25.95 -40.66 -16.26
N THR A 217 -26.34 -39.71 -17.11
CA THR A 217 -27.33 -39.95 -18.18
C THR A 217 -26.82 -40.91 -19.25
N GLN A 218 -25.56 -40.77 -19.68
CA GLN A 218 -24.93 -41.74 -20.59
C GLN A 218 -24.88 -43.12 -19.93
N SER A 219 -24.34 -43.25 -18.72
CA SER A 219 -24.21 -44.55 -18.04
C SER A 219 -25.57 -45.24 -17.81
N ALA A 220 -26.64 -44.48 -17.55
CA ALA A 220 -28.00 -45.01 -17.45
C ALA A 220 -28.50 -45.56 -18.80
N LEU A 221 -28.30 -44.81 -19.89
CA LEU A 221 -28.66 -45.24 -21.24
C LEU A 221 -27.86 -46.48 -21.69
N TRP A 222 -26.60 -46.57 -21.26
CA TRP A 222 -25.73 -47.72 -21.52
C TRP A 222 -26.03 -48.96 -20.66
N ARG A 223 -26.54 -48.80 -19.43
CA ARG A 223 -27.07 -49.93 -18.64
C ARG A 223 -28.28 -50.55 -19.32
N GLN A 224 -29.15 -49.71 -19.89
CA GLN A 224 -30.36 -50.15 -20.59
C GLN A 224 -30.06 -50.91 -21.89
N THR A 225 -29.06 -50.47 -22.67
CA THR A 225 -28.64 -51.19 -23.89
C THR A 225 -27.92 -52.50 -23.59
N LYS A 226 -27.11 -52.56 -22.54
CA LYS A 226 -26.47 -53.80 -22.08
C LYS A 226 -27.49 -54.82 -21.61
N GLU A 227 -28.50 -54.41 -20.85
CA GLU A 227 -29.62 -55.28 -20.47
C GLU A 227 -30.35 -55.83 -21.71
N GLN A 228 -30.62 -55.00 -22.72
CA GLN A 228 -31.24 -55.47 -23.97
C GLN A 228 -30.38 -56.46 -24.77
N GLU A 229 -29.06 -56.32 -24.76
CA GLU A 229 -28.14 -57.30 -25.37
C GLU A 229 -28.10 -58.60 -24.58
N ASP A 230 -28.10 -58.54 -23.24
CA ASP A 230 -28.14 -59.70 -22.34
C ASP A 230 -29.49 -60.46 -22.43
N TYR A 231 -30.61 -59.76 -22.65
CA TYR A 231 -31.90 -60.39 -22.95
C TYR A 231 -31.89 -61.12 -24.31
N LYS A 232 -31.22 -60.56 -25.32
CA LYS A 232 -31.10 -61.19 -26.65
C LYS A 232 -30.18 -62.42 -26.62
N THR A 233 -29.07 -62.38 -25.90
CA THR A 233 -28.18 -63.53 -25.73
C THR A 233 -28.83 -64.64 -24.91
N THR A 234 -29.55 -64.30 -23.83
CA THR A 234 -30.30 -65.29 -23.02
C THR A 234 -31.46 -65.92 -23.80
N SER A 235 -32.15 -65.14 -24.65
CA SER A 235 -33.17 -65.63 -25.60
C SER A 235 -32.58 -66.61 -26.63
N LEU A 236 -31.41 -66.31 -27.19
CA LEU A 236 -30.72 -67.19 -28.16
C LEU A 236 -30.17 -68.46 -27.50
N GLN A 237 -29.70 -68.37 -26.25
CA GLN A 237 -29.22 -69.52 -25.47
C GLN A 237 -30.37 -70.45 -25.06
N ASN A 238 -31.54 -69.90 -24.71
CA ASN A 238 -32.76 -70.66 -24.46
C ASN A 238 -33.36 -71.28 -25.74
N ALA A 239 -33.13 -70.67 -26.91
CA ALA A 239 -33.50 -71.26 -28.21
C ALA A 239 -32.58 -72.44 -28.61
N LEU A 240 -31.31 -72.42 -28.21
CA LEU A 240 -30.34 -73.51 -28.45
C LEU A 240 -30.45 -74.68 -27.44
N THR A 241 -31.10 -74.49 -26.29
CA THR A 241 -31.31 -75.53 -25.26
C THR A 241 -32.68 -76.22 -25.32
N GLN A 242 -33.48 -76.01 -26.36
CA GLN A 242 -34.67 -76.84 -26.59
C GLN A 242 -34.26 -78.24 -27.12
N PRO A 243 -34.70 -79.34 -26.48
CA PRO A 243 -34.37 -80.68 -26.93
C PRO A 243 -35.09 -81.01 -28.24
N ARG A 244 -34.33 -81.33 -29.29
CA ARG A 244 -34.81 -81.99 -30.52
C ARG A 244 -35.59 -83.25 -30.15
N LYS A 245 -36.93 -83.20 -30.13
CA LYS A 245 -37.77 -84.40 -30.11
C LYS A 245 -37.56 -85.17 -31.42
N LYS A 246 -36.74 -86.22 -31.37
CA LYS A 246 -36.65 -87.25 -32.40
C LYS A 246 -37.99 -87.97 -32.47
N THR A 247 -38.69 -87.83 -33.60
CA THR A 247 -39.86 -88.65 -33.95
C THR A 247 -39.39 -89.70 -34.94
N ILE A 248 -39.19 -90.96 -34.51
CA ILE A 248 -39.24 -92.16 -35.40
C ILE A 248 -39.77 -93.38 -34.61
N CYS A 249 -41.03 -93.71 -34.93
CA CYS A 249 -41.71 -95.00 -35.14
C CYS A 249 -41.41 -96.26 -34.30
N LYS A 250 -42.48 -96.98 -33.94
CA LYS A 250 -42.64 -98.43 -34.17
C LYS A 250 -44.12 -98.85 -34.23
N LEU A 251 -44.50 -99.44 -35.37
CA LEU A 251 -45.69 -100.29 -35.57
C LEU A 251 -45.55 -101.57 -34.73
N LEU A 252 -46.65 -102.10 -34.20
CA LEU A 252 -47.10 -103.50 -34.37
C LEU A 252 -48.47 -103.74 -33.71
N ASP A 253 -49.47 -103.97 -34.57
CA ASP A 253 -50.66 -104.86 -34.50
C ASP A 253 -51.64 -104.91 -33.30
N SER A 254 -52.85 -104.36 -33.58
CA SER A 254 -54.25 -104.86 -33.39
C SER A 254 -54.54 -106.19 -32.65
N PRO A 255 -55.80 -106.49 -32.20
CA PRO A 255 -57.07 -105.81 -32.52
C PRO A 255 -58.11 -105.65 -31.36
N GLU A 256 -59.21 -105.00 -31.73
CA GLU A 256 -60.59 -105.06 -31.18
C GLU A 256 -61.10 -103.99 -30.18
N ALA A 257 -62.26 -103.45 -30.58
CA ALA A 257 -63.25 -102.65 -29.86
C ALA A 257 -62.79 -101.25 -29.39
N GLY A 258 -63.44 -100.13 -29.72
CA GLY A 258 -64.80 -99.92 -30.20
C GLY A 258 -65.30 -98.63 -29.55
N TYR A 259 -65.52 -97.61 -30.39
CA TYR A 259 -66.38 -96.44 -30.17
C TYR A 259 -66.03 -95.31 -29.18
N CYS A 260 -66.45 -94.11 -29.62
CA CYS A 260 -66.76 -92.87 -28.88
C CYS A 260 -65.61 -91.90 -28.61
N VAL A 261 -65.76 -90.56 -28.67
CA VAL A 261 -66.82 -89.61 -29.05
C VAL A 261 -66.09 -88.26 -29.19
N ALA A 262 -66.51 -87.41 -30.12
CA ALA A 262 -66.09 -86.01 -30.19
C ALA A 262 -67.05 -85.13 -29.37
N ILE A 263 -66.49 -84.35 -28.44
CA ILE A 263 -66.87 -82.97 -28.12
C ILE A 263 -65.57 -82.20 -27.93
#